data_AF-A0A0L8HCQ2-F1
#
_entry.id   AF-A0A0L8HCQ2-F1
#
_cell.length_a   1.000
_cell.length_b   1.000
_cell.length_c   1.000
_cell.angle_alpha   90.00
_cell.angle_beta   90.00
_cell.angle_gamma   90.00
#
_symmetry.space_group_name_H-M   'P 1'
#
loop_
_entity.id
_entity.type
_entity.pdbx_description
1 polymer ?
#
loop_
_entity_poly.entity_id
_entity_poly.type
_entity_poly.pdbx_seq_one_letter_code
_entity_poly.pdbx_strand_id
1 'polypeptide(L)'
;SEAAYRNVELQAIEVANSIDAEYWALSSKTGENVKEFFFRAVSLAFDRAVLRELEPTEASGKKIGNNIFKINREDSNLFEKSKSGPKCCH
;
A
#
# COMPACT_ATOMS: atom_id res chain seq x y z
N SER A 1 -24.63 -30.25 -21.91
CA SER A 1 -25.96 -30.43 -21.28
C SER A 1 -25.95 -29.72 -19.94
N GLU A 2 -27.12 -29.40 -19.39
CA GLU A 2 -27.23 -28.77 -18.06
C GLU A 2 -26.49 -29.55 -16.97
N ALA A 3 -26.54 -30.88 -17.03
CA ALA A 3 -25.80 -31.77 -16.13
C ALA A 3 -24.26 -31.57 -16.17
N ALA A 4 -23.68 -31.25 -17.33
CA ALA A 4 -22.25 -31.00 -17.44
C ALA A 4 -21.85 -29.68 -16.76
N TYR A 5 -22.66 -28.62 -16.90
CA TYR A 5 -22.41 -27.35 -16.23
C TYR A 5 -22.47 -27.48 -14.70
N ARG A 6 -23.46 -28.22 -14.18
CA ARG A 6 -23.57 -28.48 -12.74
C ARG A 6 -22.35 -29.20 -12.18
N ASN A 7 -21.81 -30.18 -12.91
CA ASN A 7 -20.59 -30.88 -12.46
C ASN A 7 -19.38 -29.97 -12.40
N VAL A 8 -19.20 -29.09 -13.41
CA VAL A 8 -18.12 -28.11 -13.43
C VAL A 8 -18.28 -27.09 -12.30
N GLU A 9 -19.51 -26.64 -12.03
CA GLU A 9 -19.81 -25.71 -10.94
C GLU A 9 -19.48 -26.32 -9.57
N LEU A 10 -19.86 -27.58 -9.33
CA LEU A 10 -19.50 -28.28 -8.09
C LEU A 10 -17.98 -28.37 -7.89
N GLN A 11 -17.23 -28.71 -8.95
CA GLN A 11 -15.77 -28.75 -8.88
C GLN A 11 -15.16 -27.36 -8.60
N ALA A 12 -15.70 -26.31 -9.20
CA ALA A 12 -15.24 -24.95 -8.95
C ALA A 12 -15.50 -24.51 -7.50
N ILE A 13 -16.64 -24.90 -6.92
CA ILE A 13 -16.96 -24.66 -5.50
C ILE A 13 -15.98 -25.40 -4.59
N GLU A 14 -15.69 -26.68 -4.86
CA GLU A 14 -14.70 -27.46 -4.10
C GLU A 14 -13.33 -26.79 -4.09
N VAL A 15 -12.86 -26.33 -5.26
CA VAL A 15 -11.59 -25.60 -5.38
C VAL A 15 -11.62 -24.30 -4.58
N ALA A 16 -12.68 -23.49 -4.70
CA ALA A 16 -12.80 -22.23 -3.96
C ALA A 16 -12.73 -22.46 -2.44
N ASN A 17 -13.48 -23.44 -1.94
CA ASN A 17 -13.45 -23.81 -0.51
C ASN A 17 -12.07 -24.28 -0.06
N SER A 18 -11.32 -25.00 -0.91
CA SER A 18 -9.98 -25.49 -0.56
C SER A 18 -8.95 -24.38 -0.33
N ILE A 19 -9.19 -23.17 -0.88
CA ILE A 19 -8.33 -22.00 -0.76
C ILE A 19 -8.97 -20.86 0.07
N ASP A 20 -10.05 -21.16 0.79
CA ASP A 20 -10.83 -20.17 1.57
C ASP A 20 -11.26 -18.94 0.73
N ALA A 21 -11.71 -19.21 -0.50
CA ALA A 21 -12.20 -18.21 -1.43
C ALA A 21 -13.70 -18.35 -1.69
N GLU A 22 -14.32 -17.22 -2.04
CA GLU A 22 -15.74 -17.16 -2.41
C GLU A 22 -15.92 -17.53 -3.89
N TYR A 23 -16.78 -18.50 -4.19
CA TYR A 23 -17.15 -18.85 -5.56
C TYR A 23 -18.20 -17.88 -6.12
N TRP A 24 -18.05 -17.51 -7.39
CA TRP A 24 -18.99 -16.67 -8.13
C TRP A 24 -19.21 -17.19 -9.55
N ALA A 25 -20.46 -17.50 -9.89
CA ALA A 25 -20.88 -17.75 -11.27
C ALA A 25 -21.30 -16.42 -11.92
N LEU A 26 -20.74 -16.09 -13.09
CA LEU A 26 -21.02 -14.84 -13.79
C LEU A 26 -20.87 -14.99 -15.30
N SER A 27 -21.47 -14.07 -16.06
CA SER A 27 -21.42 -14.08 -17.52
C SER A 27 -21.07 -12.69 -18.06
N SER A 28 -19.90 -12.56 -18.68
CA SER A 28 -19.48 -11.32 -19.34
C SER A 28 -20.33 -10.97 -20.57
N LYS A 29 -21.00 -11.97 -21.17
CA LYS A 29 -21.88 -11.77 -22.32
C LYS A 29 -23.22 -11.14 -21.94
N THR A 30 -23.80 -11.57 -20.82
CA THR A 30 -25.12 -11.11 -20.37
C THR A 30 -25.04 -10.07 -19.26
N GLY A 31 -23.87 -9.92 -18.63
CA GLY A 31 -23.67 -9.06 -17.47
C GLY A 31 -24.14 -9.68 -16.15
N GLU A 32 -24.58 -10.94 -16.16
CA GLU A 32 -25.07 -11.64 -14.96
C GLU A 32 -23.98 -11.67 -13.88
N ASN A 33 -24.33 -11.20 -12.68
CA ASN A 33 -23.51 -11.15 -11.47
C ASN A 33 -22.20 -10.36 -11.56
N VAL A 34 -21.92 -9.69 -12.69
CA VAL A 34 -20.66 -8.94 -12.87
C VAL A 34 -20.59 -7.78 -11.89
N LYS A 35 -21.68 -7.02 -11.75
CA LYS A 35 -21.73 -5.85 -10.86
C LYS A 35 -21.54 -6.30 -9.42
N GLU A 36 -22.35 -7.25 -8.96
CA GLU A 36 -22.37 -7.78 -7.61
C GLU A 36 -21.00 -8.36 -7.20
N PHE A 37 -20.36 -9.11 -8.10
CA PHE A 37 -19.01 -9.64 -7.90
C PHE A 37 -17.99 -8.52 -7.62
N PHE A 38 -17.94 -7.49 -8.46
CA PHE A 38 -16.98 -6.39 -8.27
C PHE A 38 -17.31 -5.53 -7.06
N PHE A 39 -18.59 -5.32 -6.73
CA PHE A 39 -18.96 -4.67 -5.47
C PHE A 39 -18.46 -5.45 -4.27
N ARG A 40 -18.65 -6.78 -4.24
CA ARG A 40 -18.14 -7.64 -3.17
C ARG A 40 -16.62 -7.55 -3.04
N ALA A 41 -15.91 -7.64 -4.17
CA ALA A 41 -14.45 -7.57 -4.20
C ALA A 41 -13.93 -6.20 -3.69
N VAL A 42 -14.53 -5.11 -4.15
CA VAL A 42 -14.16 -3.74 -3.73
C VAL A 42 -14.50 -3.51 -2.27
N SER A 43 -15.66 -3.93 -1.78
CA SER A 43 -16.03 -3.83 -0.36
C SER A 43 -15.04 -4.56 0.54
N LEU A 44 -14.67 -5.80 0.22
CA LEU A 44 -13.67 -6.54 1.00
C LEU A 44 -12.29 -5.87 0.99
N ALA A 45 -11.88 -5.30 -0.14
CA ALA A 45 -10.62 -4.57 -0.24
C ALA A 45 -10.65 -3.26 0.55
N PHE A 46 -11.76 -2.53 0.46
CA PHE A 46 -11.99 -1.29 1.19
C PHE A 46 -12.01 -1.53 2.70
N ASP A 47 -12.75 -2.53 3.17
CA ASP A 47 -12.84 -2.89 4.59
C ASP A 47 -11.44 -3.17 5.17
N ARG A 48 -10.63 -3.96 4.46
CA ARG A 48 -9.25 -4.25 4.86
C ARG A 48 -8.34 -3.02 4.81
N ALA A 49 -8.53 -2.12 3.84
CA ALA A 49 -7.75 -0.90 3.73
C ALA A 49 -8.06 0.06 4.89
N VAL A 50 -9.34 0.21 5.25
CA VAL A 50 -9.77 1.05 6.39
C VAL A 50 -9.28 0.45 7.71
N LEU A 51 -9.42 -0.87 7.92
CA LEU A 51 -8.92 -1.50 9.14
C LEU A 51 -7.42 -1.31 9.31
N ARG A 52 -6.63 -1.46 8.24
CA ARG A 52 -5.18 -1.19 8.26
C ARG A 52 -4.82 0.23 8.67
N GLU A 53 -5.61 1.22 8.24
CA GLU A 53 -5.36 2.62 8.61
C GLU A 53 -5.70 2.91 10.08
N LEU A 54 -6.65 2.15 10.64
CA LEU A 54 -7.07 2.26 12.05
C LEU A 54 -6.22 1.42 13.00
N GLU A 55 -5.46 0.44 12.49
CA GLU A 55 -4.57 -0.38 13.29
C GLU A 55 -3.56 0.51 14.03
N PRO A 56 -3.43 0.38 15.37
CA PRO A 56 -2.43 1.11 16.12
C PRO A 56 -1.06 0.78 15.55
N THR A 57 -0.40 1.78 14.98
CA THR A 57 1.00 1.61 14.62
C THR A 57 1.79 1.44 15.92
N GLU A 58 2.30 0.24 16.17
CA GLU A 58 3.29 -0.06 17.23
C GLU A 58 4.49 0.91 17.14
N ALA A 59 4.69 1.53 15.97
CA ALA A 59 5.48 2.74 15.84
C ALA A 59 4.68 3.93 16.37
N SER A 60 4.80 4.18 17.68
CA SER A 60 4.55 5.49 18.30
C SER A 60 4.98 6.55 17.29
N GLY A 61 4.02 7.31 16.74
CA GLY A 61 4.20 8.08 15.50
C GLY A 61 5.60 8.69 15.45
N LYS A 62 6.37 8.37 14.39
CA LYS A 62 7.80 8.69 14.25
C LYS A 62 8.12 9.96 15.02
N LYS A 63 8.76 9.86 16.19
CA LYS A 63 9.17 11.01 17.01
C LYS A 63 10.27 11.77 16.26
N ILE A 64 9.87 12.54 15.25
CA ILE A 64 10.71 13.48 14.54
C ILE A 64 10.85 14.69 15.48
N GLY A 65 12.07 14.94 15.94
CA GLY A 65 12.38 16.10 16.79
C GLY A 65 13.02 15.79 18.15
N ASN A 66 13.25 14.51 18.51
CA ASN A 66 13.86 14.17 19.80
C ASN A 66 15.39 14.36 19.87
N ASN A 67 16.05 14.57 18.73
CA ASN A 67 17.51 14.72 18.68
C ASN A 67 17.89 16.21 18.60
N ILE A 68 18.04 16.85 19.75
CA ILE A 68 18.67 18.18 19.86
C ILE A 68 20.19 17.99 19.72
N PHE A 69 20.75 18.31 18.56
CA PHE A 69 22.19 18.36 18.38
C PHE A 69 22.74 19.65 19.02
N LYS A 70 23.48 19.53 20.12
CA LYS A 70 24.24 20.64 20.69
C LYS A 70 25.50 20.83 19.87
N ILE A 71 25.54 21.88 19.06
CA ILE A 71 26.76 22.32 18.36
C ILE A 71 27.70 22.90 19.43
N ASN A 72 28.77 22.18 19.76
CA ASN A 72 29.84 22.73 20.59
C ASN A 72 30.68 23.65 19.70
N ARG A 73 30.50 24.96 19.84
CA ARG A 73 31.41 25.95 19.25
C ARG A 73 32.66 25.98 20.14
N GLU A 74 33.66 25.20 19.78
CA GLU A 74 35.03 25.56 20.16
C GLU A 74 35.45 26.70 19.22
N ASP A 75 35.34 27.92 19.75
CA ASP A 75 35.77 29.14 19.08
C ASP A 75 37.27 29.07 18.75
N SER A 76 37.60 28.66 17.53
CA SER A 76 38.92 28.92 16.98
C SER A 76 38.83 29.34 15.51
N ASN A 77 38.83 30.67 15.35
CA ASN A 77 39.29 31.41 14.17
C ASN A 77 38.35 31.49 12.96
N LEU A 78 37.21 32.18 13.15
CA LEU A 78 36.34 32.69 12.08
C LEU A 78 36.89 33.93 11.32
N PHE A 79 38.17 34.28 11.48
CA PHE A 79 38.76 35.43 10.80
C PHE A 79 40.19 35.17 10.30
N GLU A 80 40.37 34.21 9.38
CA GLU A 80 41.48 34.31 8.43
C GLU A 80 41.00 35.07 7.19
N LYS A 81 41.26 36.37 7.20
CA LYS A 81 41.25 37.20 5.98
C LYS A 81 42.47 36.82 5.15
N SER A 82 42.27 36.23 3.97
CA SER A 82 43.21 36.38 2.88
C SER A 82 42.50 37.05 1.68
N LYS A 83 42.98 38.24 1.35
CA LYS A 83 42.65 38.95 0.10
C LYS A 83 43.66 38.52 -0.95
N SER A 84 43.21 38.02 -2.10
CA SER A 84 43.68 38.42 -3.44
C SER A 84 42.84 37.71 -4.52
N GLY A 85 42.25 38.47 -5.46
CA GLY A 85 41.68 37.94 -6.72
C GLY A 85 42.70 38.10 -7.86
N PRO A 86 42.31 38.12 -9.17
CA PRO A 86 41.13 37.59 -9.88
C PRO A 86 41.54 36.37 -10.76
N LYS A 87 40.74 35.66 -11.59
CA LYS A 87 39.86 36.12 -12.67
C LYS A 87 39.10 34.89 -13.22
N CYS A 88 37.78 35.02 -13.38
CA CYS A 88 36.97 34.07 -14.13
C CYS A 88 37.18 34.21 -15.65
N CYS A 89 36.80 33.13 -16.36
CA CYS A 89 36.60 32.92 -17.81
C CYS A 89 37.82 32.44 -18.62
N HIS A 90 37.80 31.18 -19.07
CA HIS A 90 37.24 30.76 -20.37
C HIS A 90 36.73 29.32 -20.27
#